data_AF-A0A496XVP8-F1
#
_entry.id   AF-A0A496XVP8-F1
#
_cell.length_a   1.000
_cell.length_b   1.000
_cell.length_c   1.000
_cell.angle_alpha   90.00
_cell.angle_beta   90.00
_cell.angle_gamma   90.00
#
_symmetry.space_group_name_H-M   'P 1'
#
loop_
_entity.id
_entity.type
_entity.pdbx_description
1 polymer ?
#
loop_
_entity_poly.entity_id
_entity_poly.type
_entity_poly.pdbx_seq_one_letter_code
_entity_poly.pdbx_strand_id
1 'polypeptide(L)'
;MRLKKNKIETIRELSSDIFNSDIVYLFGSRADDSLKGGDIDIYIQTKQKENILESKIIFQREFEKVWGEQKIDIVIDNHTTQKEIYDIAKRGIKL
;
A
#
# COMPACT_ATOMS: atom_id res chain seq x y z
N MET A 1 -0.02 -8.44 -13.13
CA MET A 1 -0.51 -7.97 -11.82
C MET A 1 -1.47 -8.98 -11.22
N ARG A 2 -1.13 -9.56 -10.06
CA ARG A 2 -1.92 -10.62 -9.38
C ARG A 2 -2.89 -10.06 -8.34
N LEU A 3 -3.46 -8.89 -8.61
CA LEU A 3 -4.38 -8.19 -7.71
C LEU A 3 -5.68 -7.88 -8.47
N LYS A 4 -6.82 -8.34 -7.92
CA LYS A 4 -8.13 -8.12 -8.54
C LYS A 4 -8.54 -6.65 -8.45
N LYS A 5 -9.33 -6.18 -9.43
CA LYS A 5 -9.78 -4.78 -9.52
C LYS A 5 -10.46 -4.27 -8.25
N ASN A 6 -11.35 -5.07 -7.66
CA ASN A 6 -12.03 -4.73 -6.41
C ASN A 6 -11.06 -4.51 -5.22
N LYS A 7 -9.97 -5.27 -5.14
CA LYS A 7 -8.91 -5.04 -4.13
C LYS A 7 -8.18 -3.73 -4.36
N ILE A 8 -7.91 -3.39 -5.62
CA ILE A 8 -7.28 -2.12 -5.99
C ILE A 8 -8.18 -0.95 -5.59
N GLU A 9 -9.48 -1.05 -5.85
CA GLU A 9 -10.47 -0.05 -5.44
C GLU A 9 -10.47 0.14 -3.92
N THR A 10 -10.55 -0.96 -3.14
CA THR A 10 -10.44 -0.87 -1.66
C THR A 10 -9.15 -0.21 -1.21
N ILE A 11 -8.00 -0.53 -1.83
CA ILE A 11 -6.71 0.06 -1.48
C ILE A 11 -6.68 1.57 -1.76
N ARG A 12 -7.23 2.00 -2.89
CA ARG A 12 -7.35 3.43 -3.25
C ARG A 12 -8.24 4.17 -2.26
N GLU A 13 -9.42 3.63 -1.98
CA GLU A 13 -10.39 4.20 -1.03
C GLU A 13 -9.76 4.37 0.36
N LEU A 14 -9.18 3.31 0.91
CA LEU A 14 -8.51 3.37 2.21
C LEU A 14 -7.31 4.34 2.21
N SER A 15 -6.57 4.46 1.10
CA SER A 15 -5.44 5.40 1.02
C SER A 15 -5.91 6.85 1.02
N SER A 16 -6.98 7.14 0.29
CA SER A 16 -7.65 8.44 0.30
C SER A 16 -8.20 8.77 1.69
N ASP A 17 -8.98 7.86 2.28
CA ASP A 17 -9.70 8.12 3.53
C ASP A 17 -8.78 8.25 4.75
N ILE A 18 -7.74 7.41 4.81
CA ILE A 18 -6.88 7.33 6.00
C ILE A 18 -5.65 8.23 5.87
N PHE A 19 -5.08 8.36 4.68
CA PHE A 19 -3.84 9.09 4.45
C PHE A 19 -4.00 10.35 3.59
N ASN A 20 -5.21 10.65 3.12
CA ASN A 20 -5.47 11.75 2.19
C ASN A 20 -4.51 11.72 0.98
N SER A 21 -4.37 10.54 0.37
CA SER A 21 -3.42 10.30 -0.70
C SER A 21 -3.97 9.42 -1.82
N ASP A 22 -3.80 9.91 -3.05
CA ASP A 22 -4.01 9.18 -4.31
C ASP A 22 -2.70 8.64 -4.90
N ILE A 23 -1.57 8.84 -4.21
CA ILE A 23 -0.25 8.41 -4.69
C ILE A 23 0.05 7.03 -4.09
N VAL A 24 -0.46 6.01 -4.77
CA VAL A 24 -0.38 4.61 -4.34
C VAL A 24 0.29 3.76 -5.42
N TYR A 25 1.21 2.89 -5.01
CA TYR A 25 1.90 1.95 -5.88
C TYR A 25 1.85 0.54 -5.30
N LEU A 26 1.56 -0.44 -6.15
CA LEU A 26 1.77 -1.85 -5.88
C LEU A 26 3.18 -2.23 -6.31
N PHE A 27 3.96 -2.78 -5.40
CA PHE A 27 5.31 -3.24 -5.69
C PHE A 27 5.50 -4.68 -5.21
N GLY A 28 6.74 -5.17 -5.29
CA GLY A 28 7.10 -6.51 -4.83
C GLY A 28 6.47 -7.64 -5.64
N SER A 29 6.29 -8.79 -4.99
CA SER A 29 5.97 -10.06 -5.65
C SER A 29 4.61 -10.08 -6.37
N ARG A 30 3.66 -9.24 -5.95
CA ARG A 30 2.31 -9.19 -6.56
C ARG A 30 2.19 -8.23 -7.73
N ALA A 31 3.18 -7.38 -7.95
CA ALA A 31 3.26 -6.54 -9.15
C ALA A 31 3.54 -7.38 -10.41
N ASP A 32 4.31 -8.47 -10.28
CA ASP A 32 4.71 -9.36 -11.37
C ASP A 32 3.91 -10.69 -11.34
N ASP A 33 3.33 -11.08 -12.49
CA ASP A 33 2.57 -12.34 -12.60
C ASP A 33 3.44 -13.60 -12.61
N SER A 34 4.74 -13.45 -12.91
CA SER A 34 5.70 -14.56 -12.96
C SER A 34 6.16 -15.03 -11.57
N LEU A 35 6.01 -14.18 -10.54
CA LEU A 35 6.41 -14.47 -9.17
C LEU A 35 5.30 -15.20 -8.41
N LYS A 36 5.64 -16.27 -7.67
CA LYS A 36 4.70 -17.10 -6.88
C LYS A 36 4.71 -16.68 -5.41
N GLY A 37 3.54 -16.78 -4.75
CA GLY A 37 3.37 -16.43 -3.32
C GLY A 37 3.45 -14.92 -3.02
N GLY A 38 3.45 -14.57 -1.73
CA GLY A 38 3.79 -13.22 -1.23
C GLY A 38 2.66 -12.40 -0.59
N ASP A 39 3.05 -11.46 0.27
CA ASP A 39 2.20 -10.43 0.85
C ASP A 39 1.81 -9.39 -0.22
N ILE A 40 0.83 -8.52 0.05
CA ILE A 40 0.60 -7.35 -0.81
C ILE A 40 1.52 -6.23 -0.34
N ASP A 41 2.50 -5.86 -1.16
CA ASP A 41 3.39 -4.73 -0.86
C ASP A 41 2.86 -3.44 -1.50
N ILE A 42 2.40 -2.50 -0.68
CA ILE A 42 1.84 -1.21 -1.11
C ILE A 42 2.73 -0.07 -0.62
N TYR A 43 2.98 0.89 -1.50
CA TYR A 43 3.61 2.15 -1.14
C TYR A 43 2.59 3.28 -1.24
N ILE A 44 2.57 4.14 -0.22
CA ILE A 44 1.70 5.32 -0.14
C ILE A 44 2.58 6.53 0.13
N GLN A 45 2.47 7.55 -0.71
CA GLN A 45 3.10 8.84 -0.46
C GLN A 45 2.06 9.82 0.07
N THR A 46 2.25 10.38 1.26
CA THR A 46 1.27 11.26 1.91
C THR A 46 1.91 12.53 2.44
N LYS A 47 1.11 13.60 2.53
CA LYS A 47 1.47 14.83 3.24
C LYS A 47 1.22 14.75 4.74
N GLN A 48 0.50 13.73 5.21
CA GLN A 48 0.30 13.47 6.63
C GLN A 48 1.66 13.23 7.31
N LYS A 49 1.92 13.88 8.44
CA LYS A 49 3.20 13.76 9.17
C LYS A 49 3.07 12.99 10.48
N GLU A 50 1.91 13.09 11.12
CA GLU A 50 1.62 12.53 12.44
C GLU A 50 0.76 11.27 12.31
N ASN A 51 0.68 10.48 13.39
CA ASN A 51 -0.16 9.28 13.49
C ASN A 51 0.06 8.23 12.38
N ILE A 52 1.21 8.26 11.68
CA ILE A 52 1.51 7.39 10.54
C ILE A 52 1.42 5.90 10.92
N LEU A 53 1.92 5.55 12.11
CA LEU A 53 1.85 4.18 12.61
C LEU A 53 0.41 3.76 12.91
N GLU A 54 -0.37 4.63 13.54
CA GLU A 54 -1.78 4.37 13.86
C GLU A 54 -2.60 4.23 12.57
N SER A 55 -2.47 5.17 11.63
CA SER A 55 -3.08 5.12 10.31
C SER A 55 -2.69 3.83 9.55
N LYS A 56 -1.43 3.38 9.64
CA LYS A 56 -1.01 2.08 9.07
C LYS A 56 -1.78 0.92 9.67
N ILE A 57 -1.93 0.88 11.00
CA ILE A 57 -2.68 -0.17 11.70
C ILE A 57 -4.16 -0.14 11.32
N ILE A 58 -4.77 1.05 11.28
CA ILE A 58 -6.17 1.23 10.86
C ILE A 58 -6.37 0.71 9.43
N PHE A 59 -5.47 1.08 8.51
CA PHE A 59 -5.54 0.61 7.13
C PHE A 59 -5.50 -0.91 7.05
N GLN A 60 -4.53 -1.55 7.71
CA GLN A 60 -4.39 -3.00 7.71
C GLN A 60 -5.66 -3.68 8.24
N ARG A 61 -6.19 -3.18 9.36
CA ARG A 61 -7.43 -3.68 9.95
C ARG A 61 -8.63 -3.53 9.02
N GLU A 62 -8.84 -2.36 8.41
CA GLU A 62 -9.98 -2.14 7.50
C GLU A 62 -9.86 -2.98 6.22
N PHE A 63 -8.63 -3.16 5.71
CA PHE A 63 -8.40 -4.04 4.58
C PHE A 63 -8.72 -5.51 4.90
N GLU A 64 -8.25 -6.00 6.05
CA GLU A 64 -8.51 -7.38 6.51
C GLU A 64 -10.00 -7.64 6.78
N LYS A 65 -10.75 -6.65 7.29
CA LYS A 65 -12.20 -6.78 7.45
C LYS A 65 -12.92 -7.10 6.14
N VAL A 66 -12.45 -6.55 5.02
CA VAL A 66 -13.06 -6.75 3.70
C VAL A 66 -12.55 -8.03 3.02
N TRP A 67 -11.26 -8.34 3.18
CA TRP A 67 -10.59 -9.38 2.39
C TRP A 67 -10.17 -10.64 3.18
N GLY A 68 -10.46 -10.69 4.48
CA GLY A 68 -10.02 -11.73 5.40
C GLY A 68 -8.57 -11.57 5.84
N GLU A 69 -8.00 -12.61 6.45
CA GLU A 69 -6.59 -12.66 6.86
C GLU A 69 -5.66 -12.68 5.64
N GLN A 70 -5.48 -11.51 5.04
CA GLN A 70 -4.54 -11.29 3.96
C GLN A 70 -3.58 -10.19 4.33
N LYS A 71 -2.33 -10.59 4.56
CA LYS A 71 -1.26 -9.68 4.94
C LYS A 71 -0.96 -8.68 3.83
N ILE A 72 -1.00 -7.41 4.21
CA ILE A 72 -0.64 -6.24 3.40
C ILE A 72 0.49 -5.50 4.12
N ASP A 73 1.66 -5.41 3.50
CA ASP A 73 2.73 -4.56 3.99
C ASP A 73 2.67 -3.20 3.32
N ILE A 74 2.71 -2.16 4.15
CA ILE A 74 2.49 -0.78 3.74
C ILE A 74 3.75 0.01 4.05
N VAL A 75 4.37 0.54 3.01
CA VAL A 75 5.49 1.47 3.08
C VAL A 75 4.95 2.87 2.90
N ILE A 76 5.14 3.72 3.91
CA ILE A 76 4.65 5.09 3.90
C ILE A 76 5.84 6.04 3.71
N ASP A 77 5.71 6.93 2.73
CA ASP A 77 6.56 8.10 2.52
C ASP A 77 5.78 9.35 2.92
N ASN A 78 6.11 9.90 4.08
CA ASN A 78 5.58 11.15 4.62
C ASN A 78 6.54 12.33 4.44
N HIS A 79 7.56 12.17 3.56
CA HIS A 79 8.59 13.17 3.30
C HIS A 79 9.45 13.59 4.50
N THR A 80 9.45 12.84 5.61
CA THR A 80 10.32 13.15 6.76
C THR A 80 11.66 12.42 6.72
N THR A 81 11.72 11.28 6.04
CA THR A 81 12.94 10.47 5.89
C THR A 81 12.98 9.87 4.50
N GLN A 82 14.18 9.74 3.91
CA GLN A 82 14.36 9.00 2.66
C GLN A 82 14.74 7.56 3.00
N LYS A 83 14.11 6.59 2.32
CA LYS A 83 14.44 5.16 2.43
C LYS A 83 14.75 4.60 1.05
N GLU A 84 15.74 3.70 0.97
CA GLU A 84 16.13 3.05 -0.30
C GLU A 84 14.97 2.33 -0.99
N ILE A 85 14.06 1.77 -0.20
CA ILE A 85 12.88 1.06 -0.72
C ILE A 85 11.91 1.96 -1.48
N TYR A 86 11.94 3.29 -1.30
CA TYR A 86 11.04 4.20 -2.01
C TYR A 86 11.29 4.20 -3.51
N ASP A 87 12.54 4.10 -3.95
CA ASP A 87 12.89 4.06 -5.37
C ASP A 87 12.47 2.74 -6.01
N ILE A 88 12.55 1.64 -5.26
CA ILE A 88 12.04 0.33 -5.70
C ILE A 88 10.52 0.37 -5.80
N ALA A 89 9.85 0.91 -4.79
CA ALA A 89 8.39 0.94 -4.74
C ALA A 89 7.78 1.80 -5.86
N LYS A 90 8.38 2.95 -6.17
CA LYS A 90 7.94 3.84 -7.26
C LYS A 90 8.15 3.24 -8.66
N ARG A 91 8.98 2.20 -8.82
CA ARG A 91 9.10 1.43 -10.07
C ARG A 91 7.99 0.37 -10.22
N GLY A 92 7.18 0.18 -9.19
CA GLY A 92 6.03 -0.72 -9.22
C GLY A 92 4.89 -0.21 -10.11
N ILE A 93 3.74 -0.85 -9.98
CA ILE A 93 2.52 -0.49 -10.71
C ILE A 93 1.82 0.61 -9.93
N LYS A 94 1.66 1.78 -10.55
CA LYS A 94 0.81 2.84 -9.98
C LYS A 94 -0.64 2.33 -9.96
N LEU A 95 -1.22 2.34 -8.77
CA LEU A 95 -2.63 2.03 -8.55
C LEU A 95 -3.44 3.31 -8.69
#